data_AF-A0A928WBA6-F1
#
_entry.id   AF-A0A928WBA6-F1
#
_cell.length_a   1.000
_cell.length_b   1.000
_cell.length_c   1.000
_cell.angle_alpha   90.00
_cell.angle_beta   90.00
_cell.angle_gamma   90.00
#
_symmetry.space_group_name_H-M   'P 1'
#
loop_
_entity.id
_entity.type
_entity.pdbx_description
1 polymer ?
#
loop_
_entity_poly.entity_id
_entity_poly.type
_entity_poly.pdbx_seq_one_letter_code
_entity_poly.pdbx_strand_id
1 'polypeptide(L)'
;MNTIDPTEAQIIEAEEQLRLAMLDSDVNVLDELLAPELIFTNHLGQVLGKQDDLTAHQSGKFKIATLTPSERCIQVIGNVAIVTVKGEHPTF
;
A
#
# COMPACT_ATOMS: atom_id res chain seq x y z
N MET A 1 -11.55 17.56 -21.02
CA MET A 1 -11.02 16.24 -20.61
C MET A 1 -9.80 16.51 -19.76
N ASN A 2 -9.83 16.17 -18.48
CA ASN A 2 -8.67 16.30 -17.61
C ASN A 2 -7.78 15.07 -17.90
N THR A 3 -6.70 15.27 -18.63
CA THR A 3 -5.70 14.22 -18.87
C THR A 3 -5.03 13.92 -17.54
N ILE A 4 -5.08 12.67 -17.07
CA ILE A 4 -4.36 12.24 -15.87
C ILE A 4 -2.86 12.41 -16.16
N ASP A 5 -2.12 12.99 -15.21
CA ASP A 5 -0.68 13.13 -15.33
C ASP A 5 -0.03 11.74 -15.44
N PRO A 6 0.93 11.51 -16.35
CA PRO A 6 1.55 10.20 -16.51
C PRO A 6 2.20 9.67 -15.23
N THR A 7 2.72 10.56 -14.37
CA THR A 7 3.27 10.18 -13.05
C THR A 7 2.16 9.72 -12.12
N GLU A 8 1.04 10.44 -12.09
CA GLU A 8 -0.14 10.07 -11.31
C GLU A 8 -0.67 8.70 -11.72
N ALA A 9 -0.70 8.40 -13.02
CA ALA A 9 -1.09 7.09 -13.53
C ALA A 9 -0.16 5.97 -13.03
N GLN A 10 1.16 6.18 -13.03
CA GLN A 10 2.14 5.23 -12.51
C GLN A 10 1.98 4.99 -10.99
N ILE A 11 1.69 6.05 -10.23
CA ILE A 11 1.43 5.95 -8.79
C ILE A 11 0.17 5.12 -8.55
N ILE A 12 -0.91 5.38 -9.30
CA ILE A 12 -2.17 4.62 -9.19
C ILE A 12 -1.93 3.13 -9.52
N GLU A 13 -1.14 2.83 -10.53
CA GLU A 13 -0.79 1.45 -10.89
C GLU A 13 0.01 0.76 -9.78
N ALA A 14 1.03 1.43 -9.23
CA ALA A 14 1.84 0.89 -8.13
C ALA A 14 1.01 0.64 -6.86
N GLU A 15 0.11 1.56 -6.50
CA GLU A 15 -0.82 1.41 -5.37
C GLU A 15 -1.77 0.22 -5.56
N GLU A 16 -2.26 -0.01 -6.78
CA GLU A 16 -3.13 -1.16 -7.07
C GLU A 16 -2.36 -2.49 -7.02
N GLN A 17 -1.12 -2.53 -7.52
CA GLN A 17 -0.25 -3.70 -7.38
C GLN A 17 0.04 -4.01 -5.91
N LEU A 18 0.35 -2.98 -5.12
CA LEU A 18 0.56 -3.11 -3.68
C LEU A 18 -0.69 -3.69 -3.00
N ARG A 19 -1.87 -3.14 -3.31
CA ARG A 19 -3.16 -3.58 -2.74
C ARG A 19 -3.44 -5.05 -3.04
N LEU A 20 -3.25 -5.48 -4.29
CA LEU A 20 -3.46 -6.86 -4.70
C LEU A 20 -2.47 -7.81 -4.03
N ALA A 21 -1.18 -7.45 -4.00
CA ALA A 21 -0.15 -8.22 -3.31
C ALA A 21 -0.45 -8.36 -1.81
N MET A 22 -0.94 -7.32 -1.15
CA MET A 22 -1.36 -7.38 0.25
C MET A 22 -2.56 -8.32 0.48
N LEU A 23 -3.55 -8.32 -0.42
CA LEU A 23 -4.74 -9.19 -0.33
C LEU A 23 -4.40 -10.66 -0.53
N ASP A 24 -3.58 -10.95 -1.54
CA ASP A 24 -3.13 -12.31 -1.86
C ASP A 24 -1.97 -12.77 -0.98
N SER A 25 -1.41 -11.86 -0.17
CA SER A 25 -0.17 -12.06 0.59
C SER A 25 0.99 -12.53 -0.30
N ASP A 26 1.11 -11.92 -1.49
CA ASP A 26 2.22 -12.18 -2.42
C ASP A 26 3.49 -11.48 -1.96
N VAL A 27 4.24 -12.21 -1.14
CA VAL A 27 5.50 -11.76 -0.53
C VAL A 27 6.55 -11.37 -1.57
N ASN A 28 6.56 -12.00 -2.76
CA ASN A 28 7.56 -11.68 -3.78
C ASN A 28 7.27 -10.31 -4.39
N VAL A 29 6.01 -10.04 -4.73
CA VAL A 29 5.60 -8.73 -5.26
C VAL A 29 5.78 -7.64 -4.20
N LEU A 30 5.45 -7.93 -2.92
CA LEU A 30 5.71 -7.01 -1.82
C LEU A 30 7.22 -6.72 -1.66
N ASP A 31 8.08 -7.73 -1.81
CA ASP A 31 9.53 -7.52 -1.74
C ASP A 31 10.06 -6.63 -2.87
N GLU A 32 9.46 -6.68 -4.06
CA GLU A 32 9.84 -5.79 -5.17
C GLU A 32 9.32 -4.35 -4.99
N LEU A 33 8.10 -4.19 -4.48
CA LEU A 33 7.44 -2.89 -4.34
C LEU A 33 7.95 -2.09 -3.13
N LEU A 34 8.32 -2.77 -2.04
CA LEU A 34 8.72 -2.11 -0.80
C LEU A 34 10.22 -1.80 -0.78
N ALA A 35 10.54 -0.53 -0.50
CA ALA A 35 11.93 -0.08 -0.36
C ALA A 35 12.65 -0.84 0.78
N PRO A 36 13.94 -1.22 0.61
CA PRO A 36 14.70 -1.90 1.66
C PRO A 36 14.74 -1.14 3.00
N GLU A 37 14.76 0.18 2.94
CA GLU A 37 14.79 1.10 4.09
C GLU A 37 13.38 1.54 4.53
N LEU A 38 12.33 0.81 4.15
CA LEU A 38 10.95 1.14 4.56
C LEU A 38 10.85 1.15 6.09
N ILE A 39 10.30 2.24 6.62
CA ILE A 39 9.91 2.38 8.02
C ILE A 39 8.47 2.89 8.04
N PHE A 40 7.59 2.20 8.74
CA PHE A 40 6.20 2.61 8.88
C PHE A 40 5.69 2.38 10.31
N THR A 41 4.62 3.10 10.65
CA THR A 41 3.93 2.95 11.93
C THR A 41 2.58 2.30 11.70
N ASN A 42 2.32 1.17 12.34
CA ASN A 42 1.03 0.49 12.23
C ASN A 42 -0.05 1.12 13.13
N HIS A 43 -1.27 0.60 13.05
CA HIS A 43 -2.42 1.07 13.84
C HIS A 43 -2.28 0.88 15.37
N LEU A 44 -1.32 0.09 15.84
CA LEU A 44 -0.99 -0.08 17.26
C LEU A 44 0.11 0.90 17.73
N GLY A 45 0.63 1.75 16.83
CA GLY A 45 1.73 2.67 17.14
C GLY A 45 3.11 2.01 17.12
N GLN A 46 3.23 0.79 16.59
CA GLN A 46 4.52 0.09 16.47
C GLN A 46 5.25 0.55 15.21
N VAL A 47 6.57 0.79 15.34
CA VAL A 47 7.45 1.09 14.21
C VAL A 47 8.00 -0.22 13.65
N LEU A 48 7.77 -0.46 12.36
CA LEU A 48 8.10 -1.69 11.67
C LEU A 48 8.91 -1.40 10.41
N GLY A 49 9.72 -2.36 10.00
CA GLY A 49 10.45 -2.35 8.74
C GLY A 49 9.84 -3.26 7.67
N LYS A 50 10.43 -3.24 6.48
CA LYS A 50 10.07 -4.13 5.37
C LYS A 50 10.04 -5.61 5.78
N GLN A 51 11.08 -6.08 6.48
CA GLN A 51 11.17 -7.49 6.84
C GLN A 51 10.07 -7.93 7.81
N ASP A 52 9.65 -7.05 8.72
CA ASP A 52 8.55 -7.32 9.64
C ASP A 52 7.23 -7.48 8.89
N ASP A 53 6.99 -6.63 7.88
CA ASP A 53 5.80 -6.67 7.03
C ASP A 53 5.75 -7.97 6.20
N LEU A 54 6.85 -8.31 5.52
CA LEU A 54 6.95 -9.56 4.75
C LEU A 54 6.75 -10.79 5.64
N THR A 55 7.34 -10.80 6.85
CA THR A 55 7.15 -11.90 7.80
C THR A 55 5.69 -12.00 8.29
N ALA A 56 5.00 -10.87 8.46
CA ALA A 56 3.59 -10.86 8.83
C ALA A 56 2.73 -11.55 7.76
N HIS A 57 2.94 -11.21 6.48
CA HIS A 57 2.26 -11.83 5.34
C HIS A 57 2.64 -13.30 5.14
N GLN A 58 3.93 -13.64 5.23
CA GLN A 58 4.43 -15.03 5.15
C GLN A 58 3.81 -15.94 6.23
N SER A 59 3.55 -15.41 7.42
CA SER A 59 2.99 -16.19 8.53
C SER A 59 1.57 -16.68 8.26
N GLY A 60 0.84 -16.06 7.32
CA GLY A 60 -0.57 -16.32 7.03
C GLY A 60 -1.54 -16.00 8.18
N LYS A 61 -1.03 -15.56 9.34
CA LYS A 61 -1.84 -15.16 10.50
C LYS A 61 -2.46 -13.79 10.30
N PHE A 62 -1.82 -12.97 9.48
CA PHE A 62 -2.34 -11.69 9.03
C PHE A 62 -2.91 -11.88 7.63
N LYS A 63 -4.24 -11.89 7.51
CA LYS A 63 -4.93 -11.98 6.23
C LYS A 63 -5.89 -10.81 6.08
N ILE A 64 -5.65 -9.99 5.07
CA ILE A 64 -6.55 -8.90 4.71
C ILE A 64 -7.67 -9.51 3.87
N ALA A 65 -8.89 -9.53 4.43
CA ALA A 65 -10.06 -10.06 3.72
C ALA A 65 -10.58 -9.07 2.67
N THR A 66 -10.51 -7.78 2.99
CA THR A 66 -11.01 -6.69 2.15
C THR A 66 -10.14 -5.45 2.35
N LEU A 67 -9.74 -4.84 1.25
CA LEU A 67 -9.09 -3.54 1.24
C LEU A 67 -9.67 -2.75 0.06
N THR A 68 -10.71 -1.98 0.37
CA THR A 68 -11.42 -1.12 -0.58
C THR A 68 -11.02 0.32 -0.29
N PRO A 69 -10.04 0.89 -1.01
CA PRO A 69 -9.65 2.27 -0.82
C PRO A 69 -10.74 3.20 -1.36
N SER A 70 -11.15 4.19 -0.57
CA SER A 70 -11.96 5.31 -1.01
C SER A 70 -11.27 6.64 -0.71
N GLU A 71 -11.81 7.74 -1.24
CA GLU A 71 -11.33 9.10 -1.00
C GLU A 71 -9.80 9.26 -1.24
N ARG A 72 -9.27 8.64 -2.30
CA ARG A 72 -7.84 8.73 -2.64
C ARG A 72 -7.46 10.17 -3.01
N CYS A 73 -6.42 10.67 -2.37
CA CYS A 73 -5.74 11.91 -2.75
C CYS A 73 -4.28 11.59 -3.08
N ILE A 74 -3.79 12.13 -4.19
CA ILE A 74 -2.39 11.99 -4.63
C ILE A 74 -1.82 13.41 -4.74
N GLN A 75 -0.72 13.65 -4.04
CA GLN A 75 0.04 14.89 -4.14
C GLN A 75 1.48 14.56 -4.57
N VAL A 76 1.87 15.00 -5.76
CA VAL A 76 3.23 14.85 -6.28
C VAL A 76 4.07 16.07 -5.88
N ILE A 77 5.21 15.84 -5.24
CA ILE A 77 6.17 16.85 -4.79
C ILE A 77 7.55 16.44 -5.28
N GLY A 78 8.01 17.06 -6.37
CA GLY A 78 9.28 16.70 -7.01
C GLY A 78 9.25 15.25 -7.51
N ASN A 79 10.11 14.41 -6.96
CA ASN A 79 10.19 12.97 -7.27
C ASN A 79 9.47 12.07 -6.26
N VAL A 80 8.67 12.64 -5.35
CA VAL A 80 7.93 11.91 -4.32
C VAL A 80 6.44 12.09 -4.54
N ALA A 81 5.67 11.02 -4.31
CA ALA A 81 4.21 11.10 -4.22
C ALA A 81 3.76 10.82 -2.79
N ILE A 82 2.84 11.64 -2.30
CA ILE A 82 2.13 11.39 -1.05
C ILE A 82 0.75 10.89 -1.43
N VAL A 83 0.42 9.67 -1.01
CA VAL A 83 -0.88 9.06 -1.23
C VAL A 83 -1.59 8.93 0.09
N THR A 84 -2.82 9.44 0.17
CA THR A 84 -3.72 9.20 1.30
C THR A 84 -4.97 8.51 0.80
N VAL A 85 -5.35 7.43 1.48
CA VAL A 85 -6.58 6.69 1.22
C VAL A 85 -7.37 6.52 2.50
N LYS A 86 -8.69 6.50 2.37
CA LYS A 86 -9.57 6.05 3.43
C LYS A 86 -9.79 4.55 3.26
N GLY A 87 -9.39 3.78 4.26
CA GLY A 87 -9.75 2.37 4.34
C GLY A 87 -11.22 2.27 4.76
N GLU A 88 -12.07 1.71 3.89
CA GLU A 88 -13.44 1.38 4.27
C GLU A 88 -13.46 0.01 4.95
N HIS A 89 -14.02 -0.03 6.16
CA HIS A 89 -14.49 -1.29 6.73
C HIS A 89 -15.94 -1.46 6.29
N PRO A 90 -16.36 -2.64 5.78
CA PRO A 90 -17.76 -2.88 5.49
C PRO A 90 -18.59 -2.59 6.74
N THR A 91 -19.50 -1.62 6.65
CA THR A 91 -20.57 -1.41 7.62
C THR A 91 -21.56 -2.55 7.51
N PHE A 92 -21.82 -3.22 8.64
CA PHE A 92 -22.88 -4.22 8.79
C PHE A 92 -24.27 -3.65 8.53
#